data_AF-A0A0H5RW31-F1
#
_entry.id   AF-A0A0H5RW31-F1
#
_cell.length_a   1.000
_cell.length_b   1.000
_cell.length_c   1.000
_cell.angle_alpha   90.00
_cell.angle_beta   90.00
_cell.angle_gamma   90.00
#
_symmetry.space_group_name_H-M   'P 1'
#
loop_
_entity.id
_entity.type
_entity.pdbx_description
1 polymer ?
#
loop_
_entity_poly.entity_id
_entity_poly.type
_entity_poly.pdbx_seq_one_letter_code
_entity_poly.pdbx_strand_id
1 'polypeptide(L)'
;VGDHDGGEGQTQVDYSSDGHCVWNHPIDCHWFTNSVQRWPRIYVQVYSMDEYGGIRHEGYSLCTLPTCPGYHEIICSVWRPIGTAHEEISGYFLGLNPSLTTTNVLYETARDERCKLSTRSIGSVTFRVDIIMRNFDFHHVD
;
A
#
# COMPACT_ATOMS: atom_id res chain seq x y z
N VAL A 1 -17.41 3.05 18.93
CA VAL A 1 -17.84 1.73 19.47
C VAL A 1 -17.83 0.78 18.30
N GLY A 2 -16.89 -0.17 18.32
CA GLY A 2 -16.69 -1.19 17.30
C GLY A 2 -15.75 -0.78 16.18
N ASP A 3 -14.44 -0.68 16.46
CA ASP A 3 -13.44 -0.89 15.41
C ASP A 3 -13.63 -2.34 14.95
N HIS A 4 -14.15 -2.50 13.74
CA HIS A 4 -14.14 -3.78 13.06
C HIS A 4 -12.69 -4.08 12.72
N ASP A 5 -12.07 -4.93 13.54
CA ASP A 5 -10.86 -5.66 13.20
C ASP A 5 -11.21 -6.54 11.99
N GLY A 6 -11.05 -5.98 10.80
CA GLY A 6 -11.24 -6.69 9.54
C GLY A 6 -10.22 -7.80 9.51
N GLY A 7 -10.68 -9.04 9.70
CA GLY A 7 -9.82 -10.19 9.91
C GLY A 7 -8.65 -10.22 8.94
N GLU A 8 -7.43 -10.30 9.49
CA GLU A 8 -6.22 -10.44 8.71
C GLU A 8 -6.35 -11.68 7.81
N GLY A 9 -6.42 -11.45 6.51
CA GLY A 9 -6.57 -12.49 5.50
C GLY A 9 -5.44 -12.40 4.49
N GLN A 10 -4.96 -13.55 4.02
CA GLN A 10 -3.98 -13.59 2.94
C GLN A 10 -4.68 -13.25 1.61
N THR A 11 -4.27 -12.16 0.97
CA THR A 11 -4.64 -11.88 -0.42
C THR A 11 -3.95 -12.86 -1.37
N GLN A 12 -4.40 -12.95 -2.62
CA GLN A 12 -3.82 -13.84 -3.63
C GLN A 12 -2.27 -13.77 -3.69
N VAL A 13 -1.63 -14.94 -3.78
CA VAL A 13 -0.21 -15.10 -4.07
C VAL A 13 -0.03 -15.40 -5.56
N ASP A 14 0.96 -14.76 -6.19
CA ASP A 14 1.36 -15.05 -7.56
C ASP A 14 2.79 -15.61 -7.59
N TYR A 15 3.04 -16.55 -8.49
CA TYR A 15 4.34 -17.20 -8.69
C TYR A 15 4.87 -16.80 -10.06
N SER A 16 5.25 -15.53 -10.20
CA SER A 16 5.82 -15.00 -11.43
C SER A 16 7.28 -15.44 -11.61
N SER A 17 7.67 -15.66 -12.87
CA SER A 17 9.04 -15.99 -13.27
C SER A 17 9.77 -14.85 -14.00
N ASP A 18 9.07 -13.76 -14.32
CA ASP A 18 9.58 -12.64 -15.13
C ASP A 18 9.69 -11.32 -14.35
N GLY A 19 9.51 -11.36 -13.02
CA GLY A 19 9.59 -10.20 -12.15
C GLY A 19 8.33 -9.32 -12.17
N HIS A 20 7.30 -9.69 -12.93
CA HIS A 20 5.99 -9.05 -12.91
C HIS A 20 4.97 -9.96 -12.23
N CYS A 21 4.55 -9.60 -11.03
CA CYS A 21 3.52 -10.33 -10.30
C CYS A 21 2.15 -9.66 -10.54
N VAL A 22 1.13 -10.46 -10.87
CA VAL A 22 -0.24 -9.99 -11.08
C VAL A 22 -1.14 -10.45 -9.94
N TRP A 23 -1.60 -9.49 -9.13
CA TRP A 23 -2.68 -9.74 -8.19
C TRP A 23 -4.02 -9.64 -8.93
N ASN A 24 -4.75 -10.75 -9.04
CA ASN A 24 -6.08 -10.79 -9.66
C ASN A 24 -7.18 -10.73 -8.60
N HIS A 25 -7.04 -9.83 -7.63
CA HIS A 25 -8.05 -9.60 -6.61
C HIS A 25 -8.87 -8.35 -6.97
N PRO A 26 -10.13 -8.48 -7.42
CA PRO A 26 -10.96 -7.32 -7.72
C PRO A 26 -11.27 -6.58 -6.41
N ILE A 27 -10.97 -5.28 -6.39
CA ILE A 27 -11.34 -4.39 -5.28
C ILE A 27 -12.60 -3.65 -5.73
N ASP A 28 -13.73 -3.93 -5.10
CA ASP A 28 -14.98 -3.16 -5.25
C ASP A 28 -15.35 -2.56 -3.89
N CYS A 29 -15.50 -1.24 -3.88
CA CYS A 29 -15.75 -0.46 -2.67
C CYS A 29 -16.65 0.72 -3.00
N HIS A 30 -17.66 0.92 -2.16
CA HIS A 30 -18.59 2.04 -2.28
C HIS A 30 -18.46 2.94 -1.05
N TRP A 31 -18.13 4.21 -1.29
CA TRP A 31 -18.04 5.23 -0.25
C TRP A 31 -19.07 6.33 -0.45
N PHE A 32 -19.51 6.92 0.65
CA PHE A 32 -20.27 8.15 0.67
C PHE A 32 -19.44 9.22 1.39
N THR A 33 -19.30 10.39 0.77
CA THR A 33 -18.60 11.52 1.39
C THR A 33 -19.33 12.83 1.10
N ASN A 34 -19.26 13.75 2.07
CA ASN A 34 -19.75 15.12 1.94
C ASN A 34 -18.59 16.12 1.66
N SER A 35 -17.36 15.63 1.50
CA SER A 35 -16.17 16.46 1.26
C SER A 35 -15.03 15.64 0.63
N VAL A 36 -14.15 16.31 -0.12
CA VAL A 36 -12.85 15.76 -0.55
C VAL A 36 -11.85 15.63 0.60
N GLN A 37 -12.11 16.26 1.76
CA GLN A 37 -11.27 16.09 2.94
C GLN A 37 -11.26 14.62 3.37
N ARG A 38 -10.07 14.03 3.50
CA ARG A 38 -9.85 12.59 3.77
C ARG A 38 -10.29 11.67 2.64
N TRP A 39 -10.08 12.11 1.39
CA TRP A 39 -10.27 11.29 0.19
C TRP A 39 -9.66 9.88 0.34
N PRO A 40 -10.31 8.83 -0.21
CA PRO A 40 -9.82 7.47 -0.06
C PRO A 40 -8.38 7.28 -0.54
N ARG A 41 -7.66 6.43 0.20
CA ARG A 41 -6.27 6.07 -0.07
C ARG A 41 -6.13 4.56 -0.03
N ILE A 42 -5.26 4.03 -0.89
CA ILE A 42 -4.86 2.63 -0.89
C ILE A 42 -3.54 2.53 -0.15
N TYR A 43 -3.51 1.64 0.84
CA TYR A 43 -2.31 1.23 1.56
C TYR A 43 -1.95 -0.19 1.11
N VAL A 44 -0.68 -0.41 0.80
CA VAL A 44 -0.20 -1.71 0.31
C VAL A 44 0.97 -2.14 1.17
N GLN A 45 0.95 -3.39 1.60
CA GLN A 45 2.11 -4.09 2.11
C GLN A 45 2.48 -5.18 1.12
N VAL A 46 3.72 -5.16 0.66
CA VAL A 46 4.22 -6.11 -0.33
C VAL A 46 5.01 -7.18 0.40
N TYR A 47 4.68 -8.43 0.09
CA TYR A 47 5.36 -9.60 0.60
C TYR A 47 5.86 -10.46 -0.56
N SER A 48 7.02 -11.09 -0.38
CA SER A 48 7.55 -12.11 -1.27
C SER A 48 7.53 -13.47 -0.57
N MET A 49 7.59 -14.54 -1.36
CA MET A 49 7.74 -15.90 -0.85
C MET A 49 9.06 -16.46 -1.37
N ASP A 50 9.88 -17.01 -0.48
CA ASP A 50 11.10 -17.71 -0.88
C ASP A 50 10.81 -19.14 -1.35
N GLU A 51 11.83 -19.80 -1.91
CA GLU A 51 11.73 -21.15 -2.47
C GLU A 51 11.28 -22.21 -1.46
N TYR A 52 11.37 -21.91 -0.15
CA TYR A 52 10.96 -22.80 0.94
C TYR A 52 9.57 -22.46 1.49
N GLY A 53 8.86 -21.52 0.86
CA GLY A 53 7.54 -21.06 1.30
C GLY A 53 7.58 -20.01 2.42
N GLY A 54 8.76 -19.49 2.76
CA GLY A 54 8.94 -18.45 3.75
C GLY A 54 8.44 -17.10 3.23
N ILE A 55 7.52 -16.46 3.96
CA ILE A 55 6.98 -15.14 3.61
C ILE A 55 7.91 -14.05 4.16
N ARG A 56 8.31 -13.11 3.32
CA ARG A 56 9.18 -11.98 3.66
C ARG A 56 8.49 -10.67 3.36
N HIS A 57 8.58 -9.73 4.29
CA HIS A 57 8.11 -8.38 4.06
C HIS A 57 9.10 -7.61 3.18
N GLU A 58 8.61 -7.02 2.10
CA GLU A 58 9.43 -6.29 1.14
C GLU A 58 9.32 -4.78 1.35
N GLY A 59 8.10 -4.27 1.57
CA GLY A 59 7.90 -2.85 1.79
C GLY A 59 6.45 -2.40 1.74
N TYR A 60 6.29 -1.08 1.77
CA TYR A 60 5.04 -0.38 1.87
C TYR A 60 4.81 0.51 0.65
N SER A 61 3.54 0.71 0.32
CA SER A 61 3.13 1.73 -0.63
C SER A 61 1.87 2.44 -0.15
N LEU A 62 1.73 3.69 -0.57
CA LEU A 62 0.57 4.52 -0.27
C LEU A 62 0.24 5.35 -1.51
N CYS A 63 -1.01 5.27 -1.97
CA CYS A 63 -1.52 6.15 -3.00
C CYS A 63 -2.90 6.71 -2.65
N THR A 64 -3.17 7.91 -3.13
CA THR A 64 -4.48 8.55 -3.02
C THR A 64 -5.24 8.26 -4.30
N LEU A 65 -6.52 7.89 -4.19
CA LEU A 65 -7.35 7.71 -5.38
C LEU A 65 -7.51 9.03 -6.15
N PRO A 66 -7.62 9.01 -7.48
CA PRO A 66 -8.02 10.18 -8.26
C PRO A 66 -9.38 10.73 -7.80
N THR A 67 -9.52 12.05 -7.84
CA THR A 67 -10.77 12.76 -7.52
C THR A 67 -11.64 13.01 -8.75
N CYS A 68 -11.29 12.44 -9.89
CA CYS A 68 -12.05 12.56 -11.14
C CYS A 68 -12.66 11.19 -11.50
N PRO A 69 -13.91 11.16 -11.97
CA PRO A 69 -14.49 9.92 -12.47
C PRO A 69 -13.76 9.44 -13.74
N GLY A 70 -13.76 8.13 -13.97
CA GLY A 70 -13.15 7.49 -15.14
C GLY A 70 -12.12 6.42 -14.79
N TYR A 71 -11.47 5.93 -15.84
CA TYR A 71 -10.39 4.93 -15.74
C TYR A 71 -9.06 5.62 -15.43
N HIS A 72 -8.32 5.06 -14.47
CA HIS A 72 -7.00 5.56 -14.07
C HIS A 72 -6.00 4.43 -13.89
N GLU A 73 -4.77 4.65 -14.34
CA GLU A 73 -3.61 3.83 -14.00
C GLU A 73 -2.75 4.58 -12.98
N ILE A 74 -2.56 3.99 -11.80
CA ILE A 74 -1.85 4.59 -10.67
C ILE A 74 -0.61 3.76 -10.39
N ILE A 75 0.57 4.34 -10.63
CA ILE A 75 1.86 3.72 -10.33
C ILE A 75 2.35 4.24 -8.98
N CYS A 76 2.58 3.32 -8.06
CA CYS A 76 2.91 3.62 -6.68
C CYS A 76 4.28 3.03 -6.35
N SER A 77 5.28 3.87 -6.07
CA SER A 77 6.59 3.38 -5.62
C SER A 77 6.47 2.66 -4.29
N VAL A 78 7.04 1.46 -4.22
CA VAL A 78 7.15 0.69 -2.99
C VAL A 78 8.47 1.04 -2.31
N TRP A 79 8.42 1.22 -1.00
CA TRP A 79 9.57 1.63 -0.20
C TRP A 79 9.62 0.87 1.12
N ARG A 80 10.83 0.73 1.67
CA ARG A 80 11.06 0.21 3.03
C ARG A 80 11.97 1.14 3.82
N PRO A 81 11.91 1.15 5.16
CA PRO A 81 12.88 1.88 5.96
C PRO A 81 14.30 1.33 5.72
N ILE A 82 15.29 2.20 5.86
CA ILE A 82 16.70 1.83 5.89
C ILE A 82 17.06 1.50 7.33
N GLY A 83 17.54 0.28 7.56
CA GLY A 83 18.00 -0.17 8.87
C GLY A 83 19.45 0.24 9.15
N THR A 84 19.92 -0.15 10.32
CA THR A 84 21.35 -0.15 10.66
C THR A 84 22.13 -1.09 9.73
N ALA A 85 23.46 -0.94 9.66
CA ALA A 85 24.30 -1.82 8.85
C ALA A 85 24.10 -3.31 9.19
N HIS A 86 23.90 -3.64 10.47
CA HIS A 86 23.66 -5.01 10.90
C HIS A 86 22.30 -5.55 10.40
N GLU A 87 21.25 -4.74 10.45
CA GLU A 87 19.93 -5.12 9.96
C GLU A 87 19.92 -5.25 8.43
N GLU A 88 20.63 -4.39 7.71
CA GLU A 88 20.77 -4.52 6.25
C GLU A 88 21.56 -5.78 5.85
N ILE A 89 22.62 -6.13 6.58
CA ILE A 89 23.34 -7.39 6.40
C ILE A 89 22.42 -8.58 6.70
N SER A 90 21.64 -8.51 7.78
CA SER A 90 20.67 -9.54 8.14
C SER A 90 19.56 -9.67 7.08
N GLY A 91 19.07 -8.57 6.54
CA GLY A 91 18.11 -8.55 5.44
C GLY A 91 18.65 -9.24 4.21
N TYR A 92 19.90 -8.95 3.84
CA TYR A 92 20.55 -9.54 2.68
C TYR A 92 20.75 -11.06 2.81
N PHE A 93 21.25 -11.55 3.95
CA PHE A 93 21.57 -12.97 4.11
C PHE A 93 20.41 -13.83 4.62
N LEU A 94 19.53 -13.26 5.45
CA LEU A 94 18.48 -13.99 6.18
C LEU A 94 17.07 -13.59 5.74
N GLY A 95 16.92 -12.59 4.87
CA GLY A 95 15.60 -12.08 4.47
C GLY A 95 14.90 -11.26 5.56
N LEU A 96 15.61 -10.91 6.64
CA LEU A 96 15.10 -10.13 7.77
C LEU A 96 15.18 -8.63 7.44
N ASN A 97 14.41 -8.20 6.44
CA ASN A 97 14.38 -6.80 6.02
C ASN A 97 13.90 -5.89 7.17
N PRO A 98 14.49 -4.69 7.33
CA PRO A 98 13.95 -3.68 8.22
C PRO A 98 12.49 -3.35 7.87
N SER A 99 11.62 -3.41 8.88
CA SER A 99 10.20 -3.07 8.78
C SER A 99 9.83 -1.95 9.74
N LEU A 100 8.67 -1.34 9.54
CA LEU A 100 8.17 -0.36 10.51
C LEU A 100 7.74 -1.08 11.78
N THR A 101 8.07 -0.52 12.94
CA THR A 101 7.59 -1.03 14.25
C THR A 101 6.08 -0.87 14.39
N THR A 102 5.52 0.19 13.78
CA THR A 102 4.08 0.44 13.75
C THR A 102 3.70 1.00 12.39
N THR A 103 2.59 0.50 11.84
CA THR A 103 2.07 0.96 10.55
C THR A 103 1.34 2.30 10.66
N ASN A 104 1.06 2.83 11.86
CA ASN A 104 0.47 4.16 12.11
C ASN A 104 1.22 5.30 11.39
N VAL A 105 2.54 5.14 11.22
CA VAL A 105 3.40 6.08 10.45
C VAL A 105 2.98 6.18 8.98
N LEU A 106 2.21 5.21 8.47
CA LEU A 106 1.66 5.22 7.12
C LEU A 106 0.37 6.04 7.03
N TYR A 107 -0.46 6.06 8.08
CA TYR A 107 -1.80 6.65 8.05
C TYR A 107 -2.00 7.78 9.08
N GLU A 108 -2.03 7.45 10.37
CA GLU A 108 -2.39 8.35 11.47
C GLU A 108 -1.38 9.48 11.67
N THR A 109 -0.11 9.12 11.79
CA THR A 109 0.99 10.06 12.08
C THR A 109 1.80 10.38 10.83
N ALA A 110 1.35 9.93 9.65
CA ALA A 110 2.08 10.00 8.40
C ALA A 110 2.56 11.40 8.03
N ARG A 111 1.78 12.43 8.36
CA ARG A 111 2.13 13.83 8.09
C ARG A 111 3.38 14.27 8.86
N ASP A 112 3.54 13.80 10.09
CA ASP A 112 4.51 14.31 11.05
C ASP A 112 5.72 13.38 11.24
N GLU A 113 5.57 12.10 10.91
CA GLU A 113 6.58 11.07 11.16
C GLU A 113 7.21 10.51 9.89
N ARG A 114 6.49 10.47 8.76
CA ARG A 114 7.04 9.89 7.51
C ARG A 114 8.27 10.64 7.01
N CYS A 115 8.31 11.96 7.17
CA CYS A 115 9.45 12.79 6.76
C CYS A 115 10.73 12.55 7.57
N LYS A 116 10.62 11.87 8.73
CA LYS A 116 11.76 11.52 9.59
C LYS A 116 12.36 10.16 9.23
N LEU A 117 11.72 9.41 8.34
CA LEU A 117 12.18 8.09 7.93
C LEU A 117 13.16 8.21 6.76
N SER A 118 14.34 7.60 6.92
CA SER A 118 15.21 7.28 5.78
C SER A 118 14.69 6.00 5.13
N THR A 119 14.43 6.05 3.82
CA THR A 119 13.77 4.96 3.09
C THR A 119 14.51 4.64 1.80
N ARG A 120 14.30 3.42 1.29
CA ARG A 120 14.82 2.96 0.00
C ARG A 120 13.67 2.45 -0.86
N SER A 121 13.72 2.74 -2.16
CA SER A 121 12.77 2.17 -3.13
C SER A 121 13.15 0.72 -3.44
N ILE A 122 12.12 -0.13 -3.58
CA ILE A 122 12.28 -1.56 -3.90
C ILE A 122 11.63 -1.96 -5.22
N GLY A 123 10.75 -1.11 -5.77
CA GLY A 123 9.95 -1.41 -6.94
C GLY A 123 8.69 -0.55 -7.00
N SER A 124 7.70 -0.99 -7.75
CA SER A 124 6.43 -0.29 -7.92
C SER A 124 5.26 -1.26 -8.00
N VAL A 125 4.10 -0.77 -7.59
CA VAL A 125 2.81 -1.42 -7.75
C VAL A 125 1.97 -0.58 -8.70
N THR A 126 1.28 -1.23 -9.63
CA THR A 126 0.38 -0.56 -10.56
C THR A 126 -1.06 -0.97 -10.27
N PHE A 127 -1.90 0.02 -10.00
CA PHE A 127 -3.35 -0.16 -9.89
C PHE A 127 -4.04 0.34 -11.15
N ARG A 128 -5.01 -0.44 -11.62
CA ARG A 128 -5.95 -0.02 -12.67
C ARG A 128 -7.31 0.06 -12.01
N VAL A 129 -7.87 1.26 -11.94
CA VAL A 129 -9.11 1.53 -11.20
C VAL A 129 -10.10 2.30 -12.06
N ASP A 130 -11.37 1.93 -11.93
CA ASP A 130 -12.49 2.68 -12.48
C ASP A 130 -13.18 3.42 -11.34
N ILE A 131 -13.25 4.75 -11.44
CA ILE A 131 -13.86 5.60 -10.42
C ILE A 131 -15.21 6.10 -10.94
N ILE A 132 -16.26 5.77 -10.21
CA ILE A 132 -17.62 6.22 -10.49
C ILE A 132 -18.02 7.21 -9.39
N MET A 133 -18.40 8.42 -9.81
CA MET A 133 -18.89 9.45 -8.90
C MET A 133 -20.35 9.74 -9.19
N ARG A 134 -21.13 9.99 -8.13
CA ARG A 134 -22.54 10.35 -8.24
C ARG A 134 -22.85 11.49 -7.27
N ASN A 135 -23.55 12.50 -7.78
CA ASN A 135 -24.05 13.66 -7.03
C ASN A 135 -22.97 14.59 -6.43
N PHE A 136 -21.71 14.54 -6.87
CA PHE A 136 -20.66 15.43 -6.37
C PHE A 136 -20.95 16.92 -6.65
N ASP A 137 -21.46 17.22 -7.86
CA ASP A 137 -21.86 18.58 -8.25
C ASP A 137 -22.97 19.16 -7.35
N PHE A 138 -23.88 18.30 -6.86
CA PHE A 138 -24.97 18.71 -5.98
C PHE A 138 -24.49 19.08 -4.58
N HIS A 139 -23.32 18.56 -4.17
CA HIS A 139 -22.74 18.77 -2.86
C HIS A 139 -21.60 19.81 -2.84
N HIS A 140 -21.35 20.52 -3.96
CA HIS A 140 -20.27 21.52 -4.10
C HIS A 140 -18.89 20.99 -3.69
N VAL A 141 -18.63 19.72 -4.01
CA VAL A 141 -17.35 19.05 -3.77
C VAL A 141 -16.53 19.14 -5.06
N ASP A 142 -15.78 20.22 -5.22
CA ASP A 142 -14.81 20.44 -6.31
C ASP A 142 -13.38 20.05 -5.90
#